data_AF-A0AAV7BTT9-F1
#
_entry.id   AF-A0AAV7BTT9-F1
#
_cell.length_a   1.000
_cell.length_b   1.000
_cell.length_c   1.000
_cell.angle_alpha   90.00
_cell.angle_beta   90.00
_cell.angle_gamma   90.00
#
_symmetry.space_group_name_H-M   'P 1'
#
loop_
_entity.id
_entity.type
_entity.pdbx_description
1 polymer ?
#
loop_
_entity_poly.entity_id
_entity_poly.type
_entity_poly.pdbx_seq_one_letter_code
_entity_poly.pdbx_strand_id
1 'polypeptide(L)'
;MWLVWFSSGHSPMLSTVVVQMCLPVWLLFLSLFSPCLLAQDVPAHQRFEYKYSFKGPHVTLPDGTIPFWETYGDAISGPDEVRLVSSLKHLKGSMWTTNNSSFPHWEVEMSIRISGHGRDGAEGLAFWYTREKGELGPVYGSADLWDGVAIIFDTFDHDSLGNNPAIVIVGNNGKLQYDHLRDGSSQALGTCVEHFRNTMRPFRVKITYYKRTLQIAVQTGFSPSKSAYVVCAKVPNMVIPSTGYFGISAATSVLADDHDVLSFMVYSLSATWEESPGAQIPKEERERFEKEYEEFQKEMEKNMEDFQKKNPVQDGNEFASDSQRELEMIILGQNRLLEETRILKNRLNMTLEEQTRHRGILSRSKVNETTTVSQEHVHSSLETVMNGMPDLLTMIKELKKDIKQLANDLSPSKGPASTTKGPTNAKEVKEDFNNIRKSLQSLVKSSASSRTSPCPSSNAQSSCLSSGVFLTFLFLQSVCTVALLFYR
;
A
#
# COMPACT_ATOMS: atom_id res chain seq x y z
N MET A 1 -23.21 91.39 -18.76
CA MET A 1 -23.81 91.87 -20.01
C MET A 1 -23.14 91.11 -21.16
N TRP A 2 -23.86 90.17 -21.79
CA TRP A 2 -23.69 89.64 -23.16
C TRP A 2 -22.41 88.82 -23.50
N LEU A 3 -22.52 87.50 -23.76
CA LEU A 3 -22.63 86.80 -25.08
C LEU A 3 -21.29 86.86 -25.88
N VAL A 4 -20.65 85.79 -26.39
CA VAL A 4 -21.01 84.84 -27.48
C VAL A 4 -19.87 83.76 -27.52
N TRP A 5 -20.14 82.45 -27.39
CA TRP A 5 -20.15 81.43 -28.46
C TRP A 5 -18.92 81.35 -29.40
N PHE A 6 -18.22 80.21 -29.38
CA PHE A 6 -17.91 79.47 -30.61
C PHE A 6 -18.03 77.97 -30.36
N SER A 7 -18.85 77.34 -31.19
CA SER A 7 -19.19 75.93 -31.24
C SER A 7 -18.41 75.27 -32.37
N SER A 8 -17.91 74.05 -32.14
CA SER A 8 -17.77 72.92 -33.09
C SER A 8 -16.83 71.90 -32.43
N GLY A 9 -17.18 70.67 -32.06
CA GLY A 9 -18.15 69.74 -32.61
C GLY A 9 -17.39 68.49 -33.06
N HIS A 10 -17.23 67.48 -32.18
CA HIS A 10 -16.81 66.11 -32.54
C HIS A 10 -17.57 65.08 -31.68
N SER A 11 -18.64 64.56 -32.29
CA SER A 11 -19.31 63.26 -32.20
C SER A 11 -19.23 62.41 -30.90
N PRO A 12 -20.34 62.25 -30.15
CA PRO A 12 -20.48 61.24 -29.08
C PRO A 12 -20.67 59.80 -29.60
N MET A 13 -20.63 59.58 -30.93
CA MET A 13 -20.88 58.27 -31.53
C MET A 13 -19.69 57.29 -31.49
N LEU A 14 -18.44 57.75 -31.29
CA LEU A 14 -17.30 56.81 -31.23
C LEU A 14 -17.09 56.18 -29.84
N SER A 15 -17.42 56.90 -28.77
CA SER A 15 -17.21 56.40 -27.40
C SER A 15 -18.16 55.23 -27.05
N THR A 16 -19.39 55.26 -27.58
CA THR A 16 -20.35 54.15 -27.47
C THR A 16 -19.92 52.94 -28.31
N VAL A 17 -19.35 53.15 -29.50
CA VAL A 17 -18.89 52.05 -30.36
C VAL A 17 -17.72 51.27 -29.76
N VAL A 18 -16.77 51.94 -29.08
CA VAL A 18 -15.61 51.26 -28.46
C VAL A 18 -16.02 50.39 -27.26
N VAL A 19 -16.91 50.89 -26.39
CA VAL A 19 -17.45 50.09 -25.27
C VAL A 19 -18.28 48.91 -25.77
N GLN A 20 -19.00 49.09 -26.87
CA GLN A 20 -19.85 48.07 -27.48
C GLN A 20 -19.06 47.01 -28.29
N MET A 21 -17.81 47.28 -28.66
CA MET A 21 -16.89 46.31 -29.27
C MET A 21 -16.06 45.52 -28.25
N CYS A 22 -15.77 46.07 -27.07
CA CYS A 22 -15.00 45.35 -26.03
C CYS A 22 -15.83 44.32 -25.24
N LEU A 23 -17.10 44.60 -24.98
CA LEU A 23 -18.04 43.67 -24.32
C LEU A 23 -18.18 42.30 -25.03
N PRO A 24 -18.39 42.23 -26.35
CA PRO A 24 -18.48 40.94 -27.06
C PRO A 24 -17.14 40.22 -27.12
N VAL A 25 -16.00 40.92 -27.13
CA VAL A 25 -14.66 40.31 -27.07
C VAL A 25 -14.40 39.71 -25.68
N TRP A 26 -14.82 40.39 -24.62
CA TRP A 26 -14.74 39.87 -23.25
C TRP A 26 -15.70 38.69 -23.00
N LEU A 27 -16.91 38.74 -23.57
CA LEU A 27 -17.87 37.63 -23.52
C LEU A 27 -17.44 36.43 -24.37
N LEU A 28 -16.84 36.67 -25.54
CA LEU A 28 -16.19 35.64 -26.35
C LEU A 28 -15.01 35.02 -25.59
N PHE A 29 -14.19 35.82 -24.91
CA PHE A 29 -13.11 35.32 -24.06
C PHE A 29 -13.63 34.51 -22.87
N LEU A 30 -14.65 34.99 -22.15
CA LEU A 30 -15.31 34.23 -21.08
C LEU A 30 -15.90 32.92 -21.62
N SER A 31 -16.51 32.92 -22.81
CA SER A 31 -17.04 31.70 -23.44
C SER A 31 -15.95 30.72 -23.91
N LEU A 32 -14.79 31.22 -24.33
CA LEU A 32 -13.63 30.42 -24.75
C LEU A 32 -12.82 29.89 -23.57
N PHE A 33 -12.90 30.54 -22.41
CA PHE A 33 -12.31 30.08 -21.13
C PHE A 33 -13.29 29.24 -20.28
N SER A 34 -14.58 29.24 -20.62
CA SER A 34 -15.60 28.50 -19.87
C SER A 34 -15.65 26.97 -20.06
N PRO A 35 -15.02 26.29 -21.05
CA PRO A 35 -15.07 24.83 -21.07
C PRO A 35 -14.02 24.16 -20.17
N CYS A 36 -13.10 24.89 -19.54
CA CYS A 36 -12.08 24.27 -18.68
C CYS A 36 -12.48 24.18 -17.20
N LEU A 37 -13.58 24.81 -16.79
CA LEU A 37 -14.01 24.89 -15.39
C LEU A 37 -15.08 23.86 -14.98
N LEU A 38 -15.54 22.99 -15.88
CA LEU A 38 -16.56 21.96 -15.59
C LEU A 38 -16.14 20.53 -15.93
N ALA A 39 -14.84 20.24 -15.85
CA ALA A 39 -14.34 18.87 -15.73
C ALA A 39 -13.59 18.72 -14.40
N GLN A 40 -14.18 19.20 -13.30
CA GLN A 40 -13.88 18.58 -12.02
C GLN A 40 -14.55 17.21 -12.07
N ASP A 41 -13.76 16.15 -12.20
CA ASP A 41 -14.21 14.80 -11.86
C ASP A 41 -14.69 14.87 -10.41
N VAL A 42 -16.00 15.05 -10.22
CA VAL A 42 -16.63 14.94 -8.90
C VAL A 42 -16.27 13.54 -8.41
N PRO A 43 -15.59 13.41 -7.25
CA PRO A 43 -15.24 12.10 -6.73
C PRO A 43 -16.52 11.29 -6.59
N ALA A 44 -16.56 10.12 -7.23
CA ALA A 44 -17.72 9.25 -7.16
C ALA A 44 -18.00 8.91 -5.69
N HIS A 45 -19.26 9.06 -5.29
CA HIS A 45 -19.70 8.67 -3.97
C HIS A 45 -19.57 7.16 -3.82
N GLN A 46 -18.99 6.70 -2.70
CA GLN A 46 -18.74 5.28 -2.42
C GLN A 46 -19.69 4.78 -1.32
N ARG A 47 -20.50 3.76 -1.63
CA ARG A 47 -21.34 3.07 -0.64
C ARG A 47 -20.80 1.66 -0.42
N PHE A 48 -20.52 1.31 0.83
CA PHE A 48 -20.06 -0.04 1.18
C PHE A 48 -21.18 -1.08 1.04
N GLU A 49 -20.88 -2.20 0.38
CA GLU A 49 -21.83 -3.27 0.07
C GLU A 49 -21.46 -4.56 0.82
N TYR A 50 -21.96 -4.67 2.06
CA TYR A 50 -21.62 -5.78 2.97
C TYR A 50 -21.98 -7.17 2.44
N LYS A 51 -23.04 -7.30 1.62
CA LYS A 51 -23.47 -8.59 1.04
C LYS A 51 -22.52 -9.18 0.00
N TYR A 52 -21.50 -8.40 -0.42
CA TYR A 52 -20.48 -8.81 -1.37
C TYR A 52 -19.08 -8.65 -0.76
N SER A 53 -18.98 -8.54 0.57
CA SER A 53 -17.74 -8.21 1.26
C SER A 53 -17.46 -9.16 2.42
N PHE A 54 -16.19 -9.38 2.74
CA PHE A 54 -15.73 -10.01 3.98
C PHE A 54 -14.39 -9.39 4.41
N LYS A 55 -14.09 -9.38 5.70
CA LYS A 55 -12.80 -8.93 6.25
C LYS A 55 -12.58 -9.52 7.63
N GLY A 56 -11.32 -9.80 7.97
CA GLY A 56 -10.96 -10.17 9.33
C GLY A 56 -10.99 -8.99 10.32
N PRO A 57 -10.99 -9.26 11.64
CA PRO A 57 -11.17 -10.59 12.24
C PRO A 57 -12.63 -11.07 12.16
N HIS A 58 -12.87 -12.37 12.38
CA HIS A 58 -14.17 -13.04 12.34
C HIS A 58 -14.81 -13.13 10.94
N VAL A 59 -14.02 -13.52 9.94
CA VAL A 59 -14.49 -13.82 8.57
C VAL A 59 -15.52 -14.95 8.59
N THR A 60 -15.28 -15.98 9.39
CA THR A 60 -16.15 -17.15 9.52
C THR A 60 -17.07 -17.07 10.73
N LEU A 61 -18.30 -17.54 10.55
CA LEU A 61 -19.20 -17.88 11.64
C LEU A 61 -18.70 -19.12 12.40
N PRO A 62 -19.26 -19.43 13.60
CA PRO A 62 -18.88 -20.61 14.37
C PRO A 62 -19.08 -21.95 13.65
N ASP A 63 -19.92 -21.98 12.61
CA ASP A 63 -20.15 -23.15 11.76
C ASP A 63 -19.12 -23.28 10.60
N GLY A 64 -18.17 -22.35 10.50
CA GLY A 64 -17.14 -22.30 9.46
C GLY A 64 -17.59 -21.66 8.15
N THR A 65 -18.84 -21.21 8.05
CA THR A 65 -19.35 -20.55 6.84
C THR A 65 -18.98 -19.06 6.81
N ILE A 66 -18.92 -18.49 5.61
CA ILE A 66 -18.68 -17.06 5.40
C ILE A 66 -20.00 -16.45 4.94
N PRO A 67 -20.56 -15.46 5.66
CA PRO A 67 -21.84 -14.87 5.29
C PRO A 67 -21.83 -14.33 3.85
N PHE A 68 -22.82 -14.72 3.06
CA PHE A 68 -23.00 -14.31 1.65
C PHE A 68 -21.94 -14.82 0.65
N TRP A 69 -21.07 -15.73 1.06
CA TRP A 69 -20.04 -16.33 0.21
C TRP A 69 -20.08 -17.85 0.26
N GLU A 70 -19.76 -18.47 -0.87
CA GLU A 70 -19.65 -19.91 -1.03
C GLU A 70 -18.22 -20.27 -1.42
N THR A 71 -17.62 -21.20 -0.69
CA THR A 71 -16.29 -21.75 -0.98
C THR A 71 -16.39 -23.07 -1.72
N TYR A 72 -15.44 -23.33 -2.63
CA TYR A 72 -15.36 -24.55 -3.41
C TYR A 72 -13.92 -25.07 -3.47
N GLY A 73 -13.78 -26.39 -3.64
CA GLY A 73 -12.48 -27.05 -3.83
C GLY A 73 -11.68 -27.08 -2.55
N ASP A 74 -10.39 -26.76 -2.65
CA ASP A 74 -9.43 -26.81 -1.55
C ASP A 74 -9.40 -25.53 -0.69
N ALA A 75 -10.38 -24.64 -0.87
CA ALA A 75 -10.47 -23.39 -0.11
C ALA A 75 -10.83 -23.65 1.36
N ILE A 76 -10.04 -23.08 2.27
CA ILE A 76 -10.19 -23.20 3.72
C ILE A 76 -10.55 -21.83 4.30
N SER A 77 -11.74 -21.76 4.90
CA SER A 77 -12.22 -20.56 5.59
C SER A 77 -11.64 -20.52 7.01
N GLY A 78 -10.78 -19.54 7.29
CA GLY A 78 -10.23 -19.27 8.62
C GLY A 78 -10.94 -18.09 9.31
N PRO A 79 -10.71 -17.89 10.63
CA PRO A 79 -11.33 -16.81 11.38
C PRO A 79 -10.84 -15.42 10.94
N ASP A 80 -9.60 -15.28 10.46
CA ASP A 80 -9.01 -13.98 10.12
C ASP A 80 -8.81 -13.78 8.62
N GLU A 81 -8.70 -14.88 7.86
CA GLU A 81 -8.42 -14.88 6.42
C GLU A 81 -8.97 -16.16 5.77
N VAL A 82 -9.14 -16.11 4.45
CA VAL A 82 -9.54 -17.26 3.63
C VAL A 82 -8.32 -17.73 2.84
N ARG A 83 -7.91 -18.98 3.06
CA ARG A 83 -6.85 -19.62 2.28
C ARG A 83 -7.48 -20.31 1.08
N LEU A 84 -7.28 -19.79 -0.12
CA LEU A 84 -7.84 -20.40 -1.34
C LEU A 84 -7.15 -21.71 -1.68
N VAL A 85 -5.83 -21.75 -1.58
CA VAL A 85 -5.02 -22.96 -1.71
C VAL A 85 -3.83 -22.86 -0.77
N SER A 86 -3.40 -24.00 -0.26
CA SER A 86 -2.15 -24.12 0.52
C SER A 86 -0.97 -24.43 -0.39
N SER A 87 0.25 -24.34 0.13
CA SER A 87 1.51 -24.68 -0.54
C SER A 87 1.69 -26.20 -0.76
N LEU A 88 0.62 -26.88 -1.17
CA LEU A 88 0.60 -28.26 -1.65
C LEU A 88 0.37 -28.25 -3.16
N LYS A 89 0.82 -29.31 -3.85
CA LYS A 89 0.77 -29.39 -5.30
C LYS A 89 -0.65 -29.69 -5.80
N HIS A 90 -0.98 -29.13 -6.96
CA HIS A 90 -2.20 -29.44 -7.71
C HIS A 90 -3.52 -29.15 -6.95
N LEU A 91 -3.52 -28.12 -6.11
CA LEU A 91 -4.73 -27.66 -5.43
C LEU A 91 -5.46 -26.63 -6.25
N LYS A 92 -6.79 -26.57 -6.08
CA LYS A 92 -7.68 -25.60 -6.71
C LYS A 92 -8.75 -25.19 -5.72
N GLY A 93 -8.84 -23.92 -5.42
CA GLY A 93 -9.87 -23.39 -4.55
C GLY A 93 -10.44 -22.10 -5.09
N SER A 94 -11.72 -21.88 -4.82
CA SER A 94 -12.41 -20.64 -5.20
C SER A 94 -13.45 -20.25 -4.17
N MET A 95 -13.82 -18.99 -4.20
CA MET A 95 -14.87 -18.43 -3.37
C MET A 95 -15.65 -17.38 -4.15
N TRP A 96 -16.98 -17.45 -4.06
CA TRP A 96 -17.90 -16.64 -4.86
C TRP A 96 -19.02 -16.06 -4.01
N THR A 97 -19.50 -14.86 -4.37
CA THR A 97 -20.67 -14.27 -3.71
C THR A 97 -21.93 -15.10 -4.02
N THR A 98 -22.79 -15.33 -3.02
CA THR A 98 -24.07 -16.01 -3.21
C THR A 98 -25.04 -15.17 -4.04
N ASN A 99 -25.01 -13.84 -3.82
CA ASN A 99 -25.88 -12.90 -4.50
C ASN A 99 -25.25 -12.39 -5.80
N ASN A 100 -26.11 -12.09 -6.77
CA ASN A 100 -25.73 -11.47 -8.03
C ASN A 100 -25.75 -9.93 -7.88
N SER A 101 -24.65 -9.27 -8.22
CA SER A 101 -24.50 -7.81 -8.21
C SER A 101 -25.07 -7.20 -9.49
N SER A 102 -25.73 -6.06 -9.37
CA SER A 102 -26.25 -5.27 -10.51
C SER A 102 -25.70 -3.84 -10.54
N PHE A 103 -24.55 -3.62 -9.90
CA PHE A 103 -23.98 -2.29 -9.78
C PHE A 103 -23.44 -1.78 -11.13
N PRO A 104 -23.91 -0.63 -11.65
CA PRO A 104 -23.41 -0.08 -12.92
C PRO A 104 -21.95 0.38 -12.79
N HIS A 105 -21.56 0.80 -11.58
CA HIS A 105 -20.22 1.20 -11.24
C HIS A 105 -19.87 0.67 -9.85
N TRP A 106 -18.65 0.16 -9.71
CA TRP A 106 -18.21 -0.49 -8.49
C TRP A 106 -16.70 -0.35 -8.29
N GLU A 107 -16.27 -0.44 -7.04
CA GLU A 107 -14.87 -0.51 -6.62
C GLU A 107 -14.71 -1.70 -5.68
N VAL A 108 -13.67 -2.50 -5.89
CA VAL A 108 -13.31 -3.61 -5.02
C VAL A 108 -11.94 -3.31 -4.43
N GLU A 109 -11.84 -3.33 -3.11
CA GLU A 109 -10.58 -3.29 -2.38
C GLU A 109 -10.29 -4.66 -1.76
N MET A 110 -9.23 -5.30 -2.22
CA MET A 110 -8.80 -6.61 -1.74
C MET A 110 -7.41 -6.52 -1.10
N SER A 111 -7.21 -7.30 -0.04
CA SER A 111 -5.93 -7.45 0.65
C SER A 111 -5.55 -8.92 0.61
N ILE A 112 -4.46 -9.23 -0.09
CA ILE A 112 -4.00 -10.61 -0.32
C ILE A 112 -2.58 -10.82 0.21
N ARG A 113 -2.27 -12.08 0.50
CA ARG A 113 -0.92 -12.52 0.83
C ARG A 113 -0.62 -13.78 0.02
N ILE A 114 0.44 -13.74 -0.76
CA ILE A 114 0.96 -14.91 -1.48
C ILE A 114 2.32 -15.25 -0.89
N SER A 115 2.42 -16.42 -0.26
CA SER A 115 3.62 -16.84 0.47
C SER A 115 4.12 -18.18 -0.04
N GLY A 116 5.42 -18.28 -0.32
CA GLY A 116 6.00 -19.45 -0.96
C GLY A 116 7.44 -19.68 -0.54
N HIS A 117 7.83 -20.95 -0.53
CA HIS A 117 9.22 -21.32 -0.33
C HIS A 117 10.01 -21.10 -1.63
N GLY A 118 11.18 -20.47 -1.52
CA GLY A 118 12.07 -20.28 -2.65
C GLY A 118 11.81 -18.99 -3.43
N ARG A 119 12.50 -18.86 -4.57
CA ARG A 119 12.44 -17.68 -5.42
C ARG A 119 11.17 -17.67 -6.28
N ASP A 120 10.78 -18.82 -6.80
CA ASP A 120 9.69 -19.00 -7.75
C ASP A 120 8.51 -19.69 -7.08
N GLY A 121 7.30 -19.50 -7.61
CA GLY A 121 6.06 -20.05 -7.09
C GLY A 121 5.02 -20.14 -8.19
N ALA A 122 3.95 -20.89 -7.95
CA ALA A 122 2.90 -21.10 -8.93
C ALA A 122 1.55 -21.43 -8.27
N GLU A 123 0.44 -21.30 -9.00
CA GLU A 123 0.31 -20.62 -10.31
C GLU A 123 -0.01 -19.14 -10.11
N GLY A 124 -0.86 -18.84 -9.14
CA GLY A 124 -1.31 -17.50 -8.81
C GLY A 124 -2.75 -17.52 -8.34
N LEU A 125 -3.38 -16.35 -8.36
CA LEU A 125 -4.80 -16.20 -8.06
C LEU A 125 -5.49 -15.31 -9.09
N ALA A 126 -6.80 -15.42 -9.20
CA ALA A 126 -7.61 -14.58 -10.10
C ALA A 126 -8.80 -13.98 -9.35
N PHE A 127 -9.01 -12.68 -9.55
CA PHE A 127 -10.26 -11.99 -9.23
C PHE A 127 -11.22 -12.11 -10.42
N TRP A 128 -12.51 -12.23 -10.12
CA TRP A 128 -13.57 -12.41 -11.10
C TRP A 128 -14.73 -11.45 -10.90
N TYR A 129 -15.23 -10.90 -12.01
CA TYR A 129 -16.59 -10.40 -12.12
C TYR A 129 -17.24 -10.99 -13.37
N THR A 130 -18.12 -11.96 -13.18
CA THR A 130 -18.64 -12.83 -14.27
C THR A 130 -20.15 -13.04 -14.15
N ARG A 131 -20.84 -13.28 -15.26
CA ARG A 131 -22.30 -13.49 -15.28
C ARG A 131 -22.73 -14.68 -14.42
N GLU A 132 -21.94 -15.75 -14.41
CA GLU A 132 -22.16 -16.96 -13.64
C GLU A 132 -20.99 -17.16 -12.67
N LYS A 133 -21.25 -17.84 -11.55
CA LYS A 133 -20.19 -18.30 -10.64
C LYS A 133 -19.32 -19.29 -11.41
N GLY A 134 -18.00 -19.12 -11.35
CA GLY A 134 -17.09 -20.04 -12.01
C GLY A 134 -16.97 -21.37 -11.26
N GLU A 135 -17.25 -22.48 -11.95
CA GLU A 135 -16.96 -23.83 -11.45
C GLU A 135 -15.45 -24.03 -11.25
N LEU A 136 -15.05 -25.05 -10.51
CA LEU A 136 -13.64 -25.41 -10.36
C LEU A 136 -13.06 -25.81 -11.72
N GLY A 137 -11.94 -25.21 -12.12
CA GLY A 137 -11.39 -25.41 -13.46
C GLY A 137 -9.88 -25.14 -13.55
N PRO A 138 -9.34 -25.09 -14.78
CA PRO A 138 -7.90 -24.91 -14.99
C PRO A 138 -7.43 -23.47 -14.77
N VAL A 139 -8.29 -22.46 -14.92
CA VAL A 139 -7.88 -21.05 -14.89
C VAL A 139 -7.78 -20.55 -13.47
N TYR A 140 -6.59 -20.71 -12.87
CA TYR A 140 -6.30 -20.30 -11.49
C TYR A 140 -7.36 -20.81 -10.51
N GLY A 141 -7.81 -22.04 -10.70
CA GLY A 141 -8.81 -22.70 -9.86
C GLY A 141 -10.27 -22.50 -10.30
N SER A 142 -10.54 -21.74 -11.38
CA SER A 142 -11.89 -21.52 -11.92
C SER A 142 -12.04 -21.97 -13.39
N ALA A 143 -13.27 -21.87 -13.89
CA ALA A 143 -13.68 -22.34 -15.20
C ALA A 143 -12.97 -21.59 -16.34
N ASP A 144 -12.69 -22.32 -17.43
CA ASP A 144 -11.97 -21.81 -18.60
C ASP A 144 -12.80 -20.86 -19.47
N LEU A 145 -14.12 -21.02 -19.44
CA LEU A 145 -15.05 -20.18 -20.19
C LEU A 145 -15.81 -19.30 -19.22
N TRP A 146 -15.63 -17.97 -19.33
CA TRP A 146 -16.38 -17.00 -18.54
C TRP A 146 -16.92 -15.87 -19.41
N ASP A 147 -18.07 -15.31 -19.02
CA ASP A 147 -18.61 -14.08 -19.59
C ASP A 147 -18.45 -12.96 -18.57
N GLY A 148 -17.46 -12.09 -18.77
CA GLY A 148 -17.05 -11.06 -17.82
C GLY A 148 -15.57 -10.73 -17.88
N VAL A 149 -15.00 -10.39 -16.73
CA VAL A 149 -13.60 -10.03 -16.58
C VAL A 149 -12.91 -10.88 -15.53
N ALA A 150 -11.69 -11.31 -15.85
CA ALA A 150 -10.72 -11.89 -14.95
C ALA A 150 -9.55 -10.92 -14.75
N ILE A 151 -9.12 -10.74 -13.52
CA ILE A 151 -7.88 -10.04 -13.17
C ILE A 151 -6.96 -11.06 -12.52
N ILE A 152 -5.94 -11.46 -13.26
CA ILE A 152 -5.08 -12.58 -12.93
C ILE A 152 -3.80 -12.04 -12.31
N PHE A 153 -3.44 -12.56 -11.15
CA PHE A 153 -2.21 -12.29 -10.42
C PHE A 153 -1.29 -13.47 -10.65
N ASP A 154 -0.59 -13.44 -11.77
CA ASP A 154 0.20 -14.54 -12.26
C ASP A 154 1.59 -14.53 -11.62
N THR A 155 1.96 -15.66 -10.99
CA THR A 155 3.23 -15.77 -10.26
C THR A 155 4.29 -16.55 -11.00
N PHE A 156 3.88 -17.41 -11.95
CA PHE A 156 4.75 -18.33 -12.64
C PHE A 156 4.93 -17.89 -14.08
N ASP A 157 6.16 -17.93 -14.57
CA ASP A 157 6.53 -17.52 -15.93
C ASP A 157 6.52 -18.76 -16.83
N HIS A 158 5.42 -19.01 -17.54
CA HIS A 158 5.31 -20.16 -18.44
C HIS A 158 6.01 -19.90 -19.77
N ASP A 159 5.99 -18.66 -20.27
CA ASP A 159 6.59 -18.28 -21.55
C ASP A 159 8.09 -17.94 -21.48
N SER A 160 8.66 -17.92 -20.28
CA SER A 160 10.07 -17.65 -19.97
C SER A 160 10.54 -16.26 -20.42
N LEU A 161 9.64 -15.27 -20.44
CA LEU A 161 9.97 -13.90 -20.81
C LEU A 161 10.50 -13.04 -19.64
N GLY A 162 10.47 -13.55 -18.42
CA GLY A 162 11.02 -12.87 -17.23
C GLY A 162 10.20 -11.66 -16.77
N ASN A 163 8.91 -11.64 -17.07
CA ASN A 163 7.96 -10.56 -16.78
C ASN A 163 6.96 -10.90 -15.65
N ASN A 164 7.22 -11.95 -14.86
CA ASN A 164 6.41 -12.35 -13.71
C ASN A 164 7.11 -12.01 -12.38
N PRO A 165 6.36 -11.78 -11.28
CA PRO A 165 4.90 -11.79 -11.19
C PRO A 165 4.22 -10.63 -11.92
N ALA A 166 3.11 -10.93 -12.57
CA ALA A 166 2.36 -10.01 -13.42
C ALA A 166 0.89 -9.93 -12.99
N ILE A 167 0.27 -8.78 -13.23
CA ILE A 167 -1.18 -8.59 -13.11
C ILE A 167 -1.72 -8.43 -14.53
N VAL A 168 -2.57 -9.36 -14.96
CA VAL A 168 -3.10 -9.43 -16.33
C VAL A 168 -4.62 -9.28 -16.31
N ILE A 169 -5.16 -8.37 -17.12
CA ILE A 169 -6.60 -8.16 -17.29
C ILE A 169 -7.07 -8.92 -18.53
N VAL A 170 -8.02 -9.83 -18.37
CA VAL A 170 -8.56 -10.62 -19.47
C VAL A 170 -10.09 -10.53 -19.48
N GLY A 171 -10.64 -10.01 -20.57
CA GLY A 171 -12.07 -10.01 -20.83
C GLY A 171 -12.47 -11.22 -21.66
N ASN A 172 -13.60 -11.84 -21.36
CA ASN A 172 -14.12 -12.97 -22.10
C ASN A 172 -15.65 -12.88 -22.23
N ASN A 173 -16.19 -13.43 -23.31
CA ASN A 173 -17.62 -13.43 -23.66
C ASN A 173 -18.23 -14.85 -23.60
N GLY A 174 -17.57 -15.77 -22.89
CA GLY A 174 -17.95 -17.17 -22.74
C GLY A 174 -17.44 -18.08 -23.86
N LYS A 175 -16.58 -17.59 -24.76
CA LYS A 175 -16.13 -18.37 -25.94
C LYS A 175 -14.61 -18.54 -26.06
N LEU A 176 -13.83 -17.74 -25.36
CA LEU A 176 -12.37 -17.80 -25.42
C LEU A 176 -11.87 -18.79 -24.37
N GLN A 177 -10.99 -19.71 -24.75
CA GLN A 177 -10.22 -20.54 -23.82
C GLN A 177 -8.97 -19.79 -23.41
N TYR A 178 -8.63 -19.79 -22.13
CA TYR A 178 -7.47 -19.07 -21.62
C TYR A 178 -6.17 -19.75 -22.01
N ASP A 179 -5.22 -18.97 -22.53
CA ASP A 179 -3.92 -19.48 -22.96
C ASP A 179 -2.90 -19.48 -21.81
N HIS A 180 -2.97 -20.52 -20.99
CA HIS A 180 -2.04 -20.73 -19.87
C HIS A 180 -0.57 -20.86 -20.30
N LEU A 181 -0.30 -21.38 -21.50
CA LEU A 181 1.08 -21.64 -21.94
C LEU A 181 1.85 -20.35 -22.25
N ARG A 182 1.13 -19.26 -22.50
CA ARG A 182 1.68 -17.93 -22.82
C ARG A 182 1.19 -16.87 -21.85
N ASP A 183 0.84 -17.27 -20.63
CA ASP A 183 0.40 -16.38 -19.54
C ASP A 183 -0.70 -15.41 -19.95
N GLY A 184 -1.60 -15.85 -20.85
CA GLY A 184 -2.68 -15.03 -21.39
C GLY A 184 -2.23 -13.81 -22.21
N SER A 185 -0.95 -13.69 -22.58
CA SER A 185 -0.37 -12.52 -23.24
C SER A 185 -1.11 -12.09 -24.51
N SER A 186 -1.57 -13.06 -25.31
CA SER A 186 -2.34 -12.80 -26.54
C SER A 186 -3.79 -12.33 -26.28
N GLN A 187 -4.27 -12.44 -25.05
CA GLN A 187 -5.64 -12.13 -24.60
C GLN A 187 -5.68 -10.96 -23.62
N ALA A 188 -4.50 -10.46 -23.20
CA ALA A 188 -4.37 -9.39 -22.24
C ALA A 188 -4.90 -8.06 -22.79
N LEU A 189 -5.86 -7.47 -22.08
CA LEU A 189 -6.37 -6.11 -22.34
C LEU A 189 -5.53 -5.04 -21.63
N GLY A 190 -4.82 -5.44 -20.58
CA GLY A 190 -3.90 -4.60 -19.81
C GLY A 190 -3.02 -5.47 -18.93
N THR A 191 -1.77 -5.06 -18.73
CA THR A 191 -0.81 -5.79 -17.90
C THR A 191 0.06 -4.81 -17.10
N CYS A 192 0.52 -5.22 -15.93
CA CYS A 192 1.62 -4.58 -15.22
C CYS A 192 2.46 -5.63 -14.49
N VAL A 193 3.75 -5.35 -14.30
CA VAL A 193 4.67 -6.22 -13.57
C VAL A 193 4.84 -5.67 -12.18
N GLU A 194 4.48 -6.45 -11.16
CA GLU A 194 4.52 -6.03 -9.76
C GLU A 194 4.95 -7.19 -8.85
N HIS A 195 5.82 -6.91 -7.89
CA HIS A 195 6.23 -7.92 -6.92
C HIS A 195 5.23 -7.99 -5.76
N PHE A 196 4.37 -9.00 -5.77
CA PHE A 196 3.34 -9.23 -4.75
C PHE A 196 3.48 -10.55 -3.97
N ARG A 197 4.55 -11.33 -4.24
CA ARG A 197 4.90 -12.54 -3.48
C ARG A 197 5.82 -12.21 -2.30
N ASN A 198 5.68 -12.95 -1.20
CA ASN A 198 6.55 -12.89 -0.03
C ASN A 198 6.76 -11.45 0.51
N THR A 199 5.72 -10.62 0.43
CA THR A 199 5.76 -9.23 0.90
C THR A 199 5.59 -9.15 2.42
N MET A 200 6.31 -8.22 3.07
CA MET A 200 6.25 -8.04 4.54
C MET A 200 4.86 -7.67 5.06
N ARG A 201 4.06 -7.01 4.23
CA ARG A 201 2.68 -6.65 4.53
C ARG A 201 1.78 -7.14 3.40
N PRO A 202 0.47 -7.34 3.67
CA PRO A 202 -0.47 -7.75 2.64
C PRO A 202 -0.43 -6.81 1.44
N PHE A 203 -0.45 -7.40 0.24
CA PHE A 203 -0.54 -6.67 -1.01
C PHE A 203 -1.99 -6.23 -1.21
N ARG A 204 -2.19 -4.92 -1.40
CA ARG A 204 -3.54 -4.36 -1.56
C ARG A 204 -3.79 -3.98 -3.00
N VAL A 205 -4.96 -4.34 -3.48
CA VAL A 205 -5.39 -4.07 -4.85
C VAL A 205 -6.73 -3.37 -4.80
N LYS A 206 -6.85 -2.36 -5.64
CA LYS A 206 -8.08 -1.62 -5.84
C LYS A 206 -8.49 -1.71 -7.30
N ILE A 207 -9.64 -2.30 -7.55
CA ILE A 207 -10.19 -2.55 -8.87
C ILE A 207 -11.44 -1.67 -9.01
N THR A 208 -11.38 -0.69 -9.89
CA THR A 208 -12.45 0.29 -10.08
C THR A 208 -13.04 0.12 -11.49
N TYR A 209 -14.33 -0.18 -11.58
CA TYR A 209 -15.10 -0.11 -12.82
C TYR A 209 -16.06 1.07 -12.77
N TYR A 210 -15.70 2.16 -13.47
CA TYR A 210 -16.45 3.41 -13.46
C TYR A 210 -16.55 3.98 -14.86
N LYS A 211 -17.75 4.38 -15.29
CA LYS A 211 -18.02 4.93 -16.64
C LYS A 211 -17.37 4.09 -17.77
N ARG A 212 -17.58 2.75 -17.75
CA ARG A 212 -17.01 1.79 -18.71
C ARG A 212 -15.48 1.74 -18.77
N THR A 213 -14.81 2.20 -17.72
CA THR A 213 -13.36 2.13 -17.61
C THR A 213 -13.01 1.25 -16.42
N LEU A 214 -12.24 0.19 -16.67
CA LEU A 214 -11.67 -0.65 -15.63
C LEU A 214 -10.27 -0.13 -15.30
N GLN A 215 -10.00 0.12 -14.03
CA GLN A 215 -8.69 0.57 -13.55
C GLN A 215 -8.25 -0.28 -12.38
N ILE A 216 -6.99 -0.71 -12.40
CA ILE A 216 -6.34 -1.43 -11.31
C ILE A 216 -5.30 -0.49 -10.71
N ALA A 217 -5.37 -0.30 -9.40
CA ALA A 217 -4.34 0.36 -8.64
C ALA A 217 -3.85 -0.56 -7.51
N VAL A 218 -2.56 -0.51 -7.20
CA VAL A 218 -1.91 -1.42 -6.26
C VAL A 218 -1.16 -0.65 -5.19
N GLN A 219 -1.05 -1.24 -4.02
CA GLN A 219 -0.18 -0.77 -2.96
C GLN A 219 0.73 -1.93 -2.54
N THR A 220 2.03 -1.78 -2.81
CA THR A 220 3.03 -2.79 -2.50
C THR A 220 3.35 -2.81 -1.00
N GLY A 221 3.44 -4.00 -0.42
CA GLY A 221 3.62 -4.19 1.03
C GLY A 221 4.97 -3.73 1.59
N PHE A 222 5.91 -3.26 0.75
CA PHE A 222 7.32 -3.07 1.10
C PHE A 222 7.68 -1.81 1.90
N SER A 223 6.88 -0.72 1.86
CA SER A 223 7.28 0.55 2.48
C SER A 223 6.21 1.17 3.40
N PRO A 224 6.48 1.37 4.70
CA PRO A 224 5.52 1.97 5.62
C PRO A 224 5.16 3.42 5.31
N SER A 225 5.98 4.13 4.52
CA SER A 225 5.73 5.52 4.13
C SER A 225 4.92 5.67 2.84
N LYS A 226 4.82 4.62 2.00
CA LYS A 226 3.99 4.62 0.78
C LYS A 226 2.60 4.05 1.10
N SER A 227 1.70 4.93 1.52
CA SER A 227 0.28 4.61 1.72
C SER A 227 -0.58 4.79 0.47
N ALA A 228 -0.03 5.39 -0.59
CA ALA A 228 -0.78 5.70 -1.79
C ALA A 228 -0.83 4.52 -2.77
N TYR A 229 -2.02 4.26 -3.31
CA TYR A 229 -2.22 3.37 -4.44
C TYR A 229 -1.57 3.95 -5.71
N VAL A 230 -0.87 3.10 -6.46
CA VAL A 230 -0.28 3.43 -7.76
C VAL A 230 -1.07 2.71 -8.84
N VAL A 231 -1.42 3.42 -9.92
CA VAL A 231 -2.14 2.80 -11.05
C VAL A 231 -1.24 1.79 -11.74
N CYS A 232 -1.70 0.54 -11.82
CA CYS A 232 -1.04 -0.58 -12.49
C CYS A 232 -1.47 -0.65 -13.96
N ALA A 233 -2.78 -0.76 -14.21
CA ALA A 233 -3.34 -0.91 -15.55
C ALA A 233 -4.70 -0.21 -15.67
N LYS A 234 -5.05 0.23 -16.89
CA LYS A 234 -6.32 0.90 -17.18
C LYS A 234 -6.83 0.49 -18.56
N VAL A 235 -8.08 0.02 -18.62
CA VAL A 235 -8.75 -0.42 -19.84
C VAL A 235 -10.00 0.43 -20.07
N PRO A 236 -9.96 1.40 -21.00
CA PRO A 236 -11.12 2.21 -21.35
C PRO A 236 -12.11 1.44 -22.22
N ASN A 237 -13.37 1.86 -22.23
CA ASN A 237 -14.45 1.31 -23.06
C ASN A 237 -14.68 -0.20 -22.87
N MET A 238 -14.40 -0.72 -21.68
CA MET A 238 -14.62 -2.12 -21.35
C MET A 238 -16.12 -2.38 -21.18
N VAL A 239 -16.59 -3.48 -21.78
CA VAL A 239 -17.97 -3.94 -21.66
C VAL A 239 -17.96 -5.23 -20.83
N ILE A 240 -18.60 -5.17 -19.67
CA ILE A 240 -18.83 -6.32 -18.79
C ILE A 240 -20.34 -6.54 -18.62
N PRO A 241 -20.79 -7.74 -18.19
CA PRO A 241 -22.19 -8.01 -17.91
C PRO A 241 -22.81 -6.98 -16.94
N SER A 242 -24.06 -6.59 -17.18
CA SER A 242 -24.82 -5.68 -16.30
C SER A 242 -25.10 -6.27 -14.92
N THR A 243 -25.11 -7.60 -14.84
CA THR A 243 -25.23 -8.36 -13.60
C THR A 243 -24.16 -9.43 -13.56
N GLY A 244 -23.50 -9.61 -12.42
CA GLY A 244 -22.52 -10.66 -12.23
C GLY A 244 -22.21 -10.97 -10.77
N TYR A 245 -21.49 -12.06 -10.56
CA TYR A 245 -20.96 -12.49 -9.27
C TYR A 245 -19.53 -11.99 -9.11
N PHE A 246 -19.19 -11.62 -7.88
CA PHE A 246 -17.79 -11.42 -7.51
C PHE A 246 -17.20 -12.74 -7.07
N GLY A 247 -16.00 -13.03 -7.53
CA GLY A 247 -15.30 -14.26 -7.21
C GLY A 247 -13.81 -14.04 -7.02
N ILE A 248 -13.18 -14.97 -6.32
CA ILE A 248 -11.74 -15.08 -6.22
C ILE A 248 -11.35 -16.54 -6.21
N SER A 249 -10.32 -16.91 -6.95
CA SER A 249 -9.83 -18.30 -7.03
C SER A 249 -8.32 -18.35 -7.07
N ALA A 250 -7.75 -19.49 -6.69
CA ALA A 250 -6.33 -19.75 -6.82
C ALA A 250 -6.08 -21.21 -7.19
N ALA A 251 -4.90 -21.46 -7.77
CA ALA A 251 -4.43 -22.81 -8.04
C ALA A 251 -2.93 -22.93 -7.79
N THR A 252 -2.49 -24.16 -7.53
CA THR A 252 -1.09 -24.53 -7.45
C THR A 252 -0.74 -25.60 -8.48
N SER A 253 0.54 -25.62 -8.86
CA SER A 253 1.11 -26.54 -9.84
C SER A 253 2.10 -27.48 -9.11
N VAL A 254 3.19 -27.85 -9.78
CA VAL A 254 4.33 -28.54 -9.19
C VAL A 254 5.05 -27.63 -8.19
N LEU A 255 5.09 -26.33 -8.46
CA LEU A 255 5.39 -25.29 -7.48
C LEU A 255 4.08 -24.87 -6.81
N ALA A 256 4.17 -24.50 -5.53
CA ALA A 256 2.99 -24.23 -4.73
C ALA A 256 3.27 -23.13 -3.70
N ASP A 257 2.43 -22.12 -3.72
CA ASP A 257 2.37 -21.05 -2.74
C ASP A 257 1.05 -21.12 -1.94
N ASP A 258 1.09 -20.64 -0.71
CA ASP A 258 -0.11 -20.29 0.05
C ASP A 258 -0.73 -19.03 -0.57
N HIS A 259 -2.03 -19.08 -0.89
CA HIS A 259 -2.78 -17.96 -1.45
C HIS A 259 -3.90 -17.56 -0.48
N ASP A 260 -3.63 -16.52 0.32
CA ASP A 260 -4.50 -16.07 1.39
C ASP A 260 -5.18 -14.73 1.04
N VAL A 261 -6.47 -14.62 1.32
CA VAL A 261 -7.29 -13.42 1.15
C VAL A 261 -7.74 -12.94 2.52
N LEU A 262 -7.22 -11.78 2.94
CA LEU A 262 -7.49 -11.22 4.26
C LEU A 262 -8.76 -10.37 4.29
N SER A 263 -9.03 -9.67 3.17
CA SER A 263 -10.25 -8.88 3.02
C SER A 263 -10.63 -8.74 1.55
N PHE A 264 -11.93 -8.66 1.32
CA PHE A 264 -12.55 -8.33 0.04
C PHE A 264 -13.70 -7.36 0.32
N MET A 265 -13.55 -6.11 -0.09
CA MET A 265 -14.51 -5.05 0.22
C MET A 265 -15.05 -4.46 -1.07
N VAL A 266 -16.37 -4.50 -1.25
CA VAL A 266 -17.06 -3.98 -2.43
C VAL A 266 -17.75 -2.68 -2.08
N TYR A 267 -17.61 -1.72 -2.97
CA TYR A 267 -18.27 -0.43 -2.91
C TYR A 267 -19.05 -0.19 -4.21
N SER A 268 -20.31 0.21 -4.09
CA SER A 268 -21.06 0.74 -5.24
C SER A 268 -20.71 2.23 -5.42
N LEU A 269 -20.55 2.65 -6.68
CA LEU A 269 -20.14 4.01 -7.02
C LEU A 269 -21.29 4.77 -7.68
N SER A 270 -21.56 5.99 -7.21
CA SER A 270 -22.57 6.88 -7.81
C SER A 270 -22.00 8.27 -8.08
N ALA A 271 -22.52 8.96 -9.11
CA ALA A 271 -22.10 10.33 -9.43
C ALA A 271 -22.57 11.35 -8.37
N THR A 272 -23.66 11.02 -7.69
CA THR A 272 -24.33 11.83 -6.67
C THR A 272 -24.64 10.94 -5.46
N TRP A 273 -24.66 11.51 -4.26
CA TRP A 273 -25.32 10.88 -3.11
C TRP A 273 -26.83 10.90 -3.41
N GLU A 274 -27.32 9.88 -4.08
CA GLU A 274 -28.73 9.56 -4.10
C GLU A 274 -28.97 8.64 -2.91
N GLU A 275 -29.59 9.16 -1.85
CA GLU A 275 -30.31 8.29 -0.92
C GLU A 275 -31.27 7.48 -1.79
N SER A 276 -31.01 6.18 -1.94
CA SER A 276 -31.92 5.39 -2.76
C SER A 276 -33.31 5.51 -2.12
N PRO A 277 -34.37 5.79 -2.89
CA PRO A 277 -35.73 5.92 -2.34
C PRO A 277 -36.24 4.65 -1.63
N GLY A 278 -35.49 3.54 -1.69
CA GLY A 278 -35.72 2.29 -0.98
C GLY A 278 -34.67 1.92 0.06
N ALA A 279 -33.72 2.81 0.41
CA ALA A 279 -32.70 2.59 1.44
C ALA A 279 -33.23 2.82 2.87
N GLN A 280 -34.50 3.16 3.04
CA GLN A 280 -35.13 3.05 4.34
C GLN A 280 -35.47 1.57 4.55
N ILE A 281 -34.63 0.88 5.32
CA ILE A 281 -34.97 -0.41 5.91
C ILE A 281 -36.38 -0.24 6.51
N PRO A 282 -37.37 -1.06 6.11
CA PRO A 282 -38.70 -1.00 6.67
C PRO A 282 -38.63 -0.93 8.19
N LYS A 283 -39.44 -0.08 8.82
CA LYS A 283 -39.34 0.18 10.27
C LYS A 283 -39.32 -1.11 11.09
N GLU A 284 -40.11 -2.11 10.69
CA GLU A 284 -40.13 -3.45 11.30
C GLU A 284 -38.82 -4.23 11.16
N GLU A 285 -38.14 -4.15 10.02
CA GLU A 285 -36.87 -4.83 9.80
C GLU A 285 -35.74 -4.15 10.59
N ARG A 286 -35.80 -2.81 10.71
CA ARG A 286 -34.89 -2.05 11.58
C ARG A 286 -35.10 -2.39 13.06
N GLU A 287 -36.34 -2.42 13.52
CA GLU A 287 -36.67 -2.81 14.91
C GLU A 287 -36.29 -4.28 15.19
N ARG A 288 -36.38 -5.17 14.17
CA ARG A 288 -35.90 -6.55 14.28
C ARG A 288 -34.38 -6.60 14.46
N PHE A 289 -33.61 -5.90 13.62
CA PHE A 289 -32.15 -5.85 13.74
C PHE A 289 -31.69 -5.21 15.05
N GLU A 290 -32.38 -4.17 15.52
CA GLU A 290 -32.08 -3.54 16.82
C GLU A 290 -32.33 -4.53 17.98
N LYS A 291 -33.43 -5.30 17.95
CA LYS A 291 -33.67 -6.36 18.96
C LYS A 291 -32.64 -7.49 18.90
N GLU A 292 -32.30 -7.96 17.71
CA GLU A 292 -31.31 -9.03 17.52
C GLU A 292 -29.93 -8.59 18.02
N TYR A 293 -29.56 -7.32 17.78
CA TYR A 293 -28.35 -6.72 18.32
C TYR A 293 -28.38 -6.62 19.86
N GLU A 294 -29.49 -6.20 20.45
CA GLU A 294 -29.65 -6.16 21.92
C GLU A 294 -29.58 -7.56 22.55
N GLU A 295 -30.20 -8.56 21.92
CA GLU A 295 -30.13 -9.96 22.37
C GLU A 295 -28.69 -10.47 22.29
N PHE A 296 -27.99 -10.21 21.17
CA PHE A 296 -26.59 -10.56 21.01
C PHE A 296 -25.70 -9.91 22.08
N GLN A 297 -25.91 -8.62 22.39
CA GLN A 297 -25.18 -7.93 23.45
C GLN A 297 -25.42 -8.56 24.82
N LYS A 298 -26.68 -8.88 25.16
CA LYS A 298 -27.02 -9.56 26.41
C LYS A 298 -26.42 -10.96 26.49
N GLU A 299 -26.42 -11.70 25.39
CA GLU A 299 -25.81 -13.03 25.33
C GLU A 299 -24.29 -12.95 25.48
N MET A 300 -23.64 -11.95 24.88
CA MET A 300 -22.22 -11.67 25.08
C MET A 300 -21.90 -11.33 26.54
N GLU A 301 -22.70 -10.48 27.19
CA GLU A 301 -22.54 -10.13 28.60
C GLU A 301 -22.74 -11.35 29.51
N LYS A 302 -23.77 -12.16 29.26
CA LYS A 302 -24.01 -13.41 29.99
C LYS A 302 -22.86 -14.41 29.79
N ASN A 303 -22.36 -14.56 28.57
CA ASN A 303 -21.22 -15.43 28.29
C ASN A 303 -19.95 -14.92 28.99
N MET A 304 -19.76 -13.61 29.05
CA MET A 304 -18.67 -12.99 29.80
C MET A 304 -18.81 -13.26 31.31
N GLU A 305 -20.00 -13.13 31.89
CA GLU A 305 -20.27 -13.49 33.29
C GLU A 305 -20.08 -14.98 33.57
N ASP A 306 -20.60 -15.86 32.71
CA ASP A 306 -20.47 -17.31 32.86
C ASP A 306 -19.00 -17.74 32.73
N PHE A 307 -18.22 -17.07 31.87
CA PHE A 307 -16.78 -17.24 31.78
C PHE A 307 -16.08 -16.80 33.07
N GLN A 308 -16.46 -15.67 33.66
CA GLN A 308 -15.93 -15.18 34.94
C GLN A 308 -16.31 -16.10 36.12
N LYS A 309 -17.53 -16.63 36.17
CA LYS A 309 -17.98 -17.57 37.21
C LYS A 309 -17.26 -18.92 37.13
N LYS A 310 -16.99 -19.41 35.92
CA LYS A 310 -16.28 -20.69 35.68
C LYS A 310 -14.76 -20.55 35.86
N ASN A 311 -14.22 -19.34 35.70
CA ASN A 311 -12.81 -19.03 35.93
C ASN A 311 -12.67 -17.99 37.05
N PRO A 312 -12.98 -18.35 38.31
CA PRO A 312 -12.82 -17.43 39.43
C PRO A 312 -11.33 -17.09 39.58
N VAL A 313 -11.00 -15.83 39.32
CA VAL A 313 -9.64 -15.29 39.45
C VAL A 313 -9.23 -15.42 40.92
N GLN A 314 -8.24 -16.27 41.18
CA GLN A 314 -7.57 -16.32 42.47
C GLN A 314 -6.45 -15.28 42.41
N ASP A 315 -6.63 -14.22 43.19
CA ASP A 315 -5.78 -13.04 43.37
C ASP A 315 -6.18 -11.80 42.54
N GLY A 316 -6.52 -10.75 43.28
CA GLY A 316 -7.11 -9.52 42.78
C GLY A 316 -6.05 -8.63 42.15
N ASN A 317 -5.80 -8.82 40.86
CA ASN A 317 -5.50 -7.79 39.88
C ASN A 317 -5.42 -8.46 38.50
N GLU A 318 -5.74 -7.68 37.46
CA GLU A 318 -5.28 -7.92 36.09
C GLU A 318 -6.25 -8.66 35.13
N PHE A 319 -7.50 -8.19 35.05
CA PHE A 319 -8.01 -7.90 33.71
C PHE A 319 -7.25 -6.66 33.22
N ALA A 320 -6.11 -6.89 32.56
CA ALA A 320 -5.43 -5.83 31.82
C ALA A 320 -6.41 -5.29 30.77
N SER A 321 -6.73 -3.99 30.85
CA SER A 321 -7.40 -3.29 29.74
C SER A 321 -6.63 -3.53 28.43
N ASP A 322 -7.28 -3.44 27.27
CA ASP A 322 -6.61 -3.70 25.98
C ASP A 322 -5.29 -2.91 25.84
N SER A 323 -5.24 -1.68 26.39
CA SER A 323 -4.03 -0.87 26.45
C SER A 323 -2.92 -1.44 27.36
N GLN A 324 -3.24 -2.13 28.44
CA GLN A 324 -2.28 -2.83 29.30
C GLN A 324 -1.78 -4.14 28.67
N ARG A 325 -2.64 -4.88 27.95
CA ARG A 325 -2.22 -6.05 27.18
C ARG A 325 -1.31 -5.66 26.01
N GLU A 326 -1.65 -4.58 25.31
CA GLU A 326 -0.78 -3.99 24.29
C GLU A 326 0.55 -3.57 24.90
N LEU A 327 0.55 -2.91 26.06
CA LEU A 327 1.78 -2.51 26.75
C LEU A 327 2.61 -3.72 27.20
N GLU A 328 1.98 -4.79 27.68
CA GLU A 328 2.65 -6.02 28.07
C GLU A 328 3.22 -6.76 26.86
N MET A 329 2.47 -6.84 25.75
CA MET A 329 2.99 -7.37 24.48
C MET A 329 4.15 -6.54 23.95
N ILE A 330 4.12 -5.21 24.12
CA ILE A 330 5.24 -4.33 23.80
C ILE A 330 6.45 -4.63 24.70
N ILE A 331 6.25 -4.81 26.01
CA ILE A 331 7.34 -5.13 26.95
C ILE A 331 7.94 -6.51 26.66
N LEU A 332 7.11 -7.52 26.38
CA LEU A 332 7.54 -8.86 25.98
C LEU A 332 8.29 -8.83 24.63
N GLY A 333 7.78 -8.07 23.67
CA GLY A 333 8.44 -7.82 22.38
C GLY A 333 9.79 -7.14 22.56
N GLN A 334 9.89 -6.14 23.44
CA GLN A 334 11.14 -5.42 23.75
C GLN A 334 12.17 -6.31 24.44
N ASN A 335 11.74 -7.17 25.36
CA ASN A 335 12.65 -8.14 26.01
C ASN A 335 13.18 -9.17 25.00
N ARG A 336 12.33 -9.64 24.07
CA ARG A 336 12.74 -10.53 22.99
C ARG A 336 13.70 -9.86 22.01
N LEU A 337 13.43 -8.61 21.63
CA LEU A 337 14.33 -7.81 20.80
C LEU A 337 15.68 -7.57 21.49
N LEU A 338 15.68 -7.30 22.79
CA LEU A 338 16.90 -7.12 23.57
C LEU A 338 17.73 -8.41 23.60
N GLU A 339 17.08 -9.56 23.73
CA GLU A 339 17.75 -10.86 23.72
C GLU A 339 18.33 -11.20 22.34
N GLU A 340 17.57 -10.96 21.27
CA GLU A 340 18.10 -11.08 19.90
C GLU A 340 19.28 -10.13 19.67
N THR A 341 19.23 -8.91 20.23
CA THR A 341 20.34 -7.96 20.15
C THR A 341 21.58 -8.47 20.91
N ARG A 342 21.41 -9.16 22.05
CA ARG A 342 22.52 -9.81 22.77
C ARG A 342 23.10 -10.98 21.99
N ILE A 343 22.25 -11.81 21.38
CA ILE A 343 22.70 -12.91 20.52
C ILE A 343 23.47 -12.36 19.32
N LEU A 344 22.96 -11.28 18.70
CA LEU A 344 23.62 -10.59 17.60
C LEU A 344 24.98 -10.01 18.04
N LYS A 345 25.06 -9.36 19.21
CA LYS A 345 26.31 -8.86 19.81
C LYS A 345 27.33 -10.00 19.95
N ASN A 346 26.92 -11.14 20.49
CA ASN A 346 27.82 -12.27 20.71
C ASN A 346 28.30 -12.85 19.38
N ARG A 347 27.42 -12.99 18.37
CA ARG A 347 27.82 -13.38 17.01
C ARG A 347 28.79 -12.38 16.39
N LEU A 348 28.52 -11.08 16.52
CA LEU A 348 29.39 -10.03 15.98
C LEU A 348 30.78 -10.06 16.64
N ASN A 349 30.85 -10.27 17.95
CA ASN A 349 32.11 -10.43 18.66
C ASN A 349 32.87 -11.67 18.19
N MET A 350 32.20 -12.81 18.01
CA MET A 350 32.85 -14.02 17.46
C MET A 350 33.38 -13.78 16.05
N THR A 351 32.60 -13.14 15.17
CA THR A 351 33.05 -12.81 13.80
C THR A 351 34.19 -11.79 13.80
N LEU A 352 34.18 -10.83 14.73
CA LEU A 352 35.26 -9.85 14.89
C LEU A 352 36.55 -10.50 15.40
N GLU A 353 36.45 -11.41 16.37
CA GLU A 353 37.57 -12.20 16.86
C GLU A 353 38.14 -13.11 15.77
N GLU A 354 37.28 -13.74 14.97
CA GLU A 354 37.65 -14.56 13.82
C GLU A 354 38.36 -13.73 12.74
N GLN A 355 37.85 -12.54 12.41
CA GLN A 355 38.55 -11.61 11.52
C GLN A 355 39.88 -11.11 12.09
N THR A 356 39.95 -10.88 13.40
CA THR A 356 41.19 -10.47 14.08
C THR A 356 42.22 -11.59 14.06
N ARG A 357 41.77 -12.84 14.18
CA ARG A 357 42.60 -14.05 14.07
C ARG A 357 43.08 -14.27 12.64
N HIS A 358 42.20 -14.13 11.64
CA HIS A 358 42.57 -14.18 10.22
C HIS A 358 43.57 -13.07 9.85
N ARG A 359 43.38 -11.85 10.37
CA ARG A 359 44.35 -10.75 10.24
C ARG A 359 45.68 -11.08 10.93
N GLY A 360 45.64 -11.68 12.12
CA GLY A 360 46.84 -12.11 12.85
C GLY A 360 47.65 -13.18 12.11
N ILE A 361 46.98 -14.13 11.47
CA ILE A 361 47.61 -15.17 10.62
C ILE A 361 48.22 -14.52 9.37
N LEU A 362 47.50 -13.61 8.68
CA LEU A 362 48.03 -12.87 7.53
C LEU A 362 49.19 -11.93 7.87
N SER A 363 49.19 -11.29 9.06
CA SER A 363 50.31 -10.48 9.53
C SER A 363 51.53 -11.34 9.89
N ARG A 364 51.34 -12.59 10.31
CA ARG A 364 52.44 -13.53 10.58
C ARG A 364 52.99 -14.18 9.30
N SER A 365 52.19 -14.26 8.24
CA SER A 365 52.62 -14.67 6.90
C SER A 365 53.38 -13.60 6.11
N LYS A 366 53.50 -12.37 6.61
CA LYS A 366 54.43 -11.37 6.04
C LYS A 366 55.88 -11.48 6.56
N VAL A 367 56.18 -12.48 7.38
CA VAL A 367 57.55 -12.86 7.73
C VAL A 367 57.75 -14.32 7.32
N ASN A 368 57.79 -14.55 6.01
CA ASN A 368 58.58 -15.56 5.30
C ASN A 368 58.09 -15.61 3.85
N GLU A 369 58.77 -14.86 2.98
CA GLU A 369 58.69 -15.07 1.54
C GLU A 369 59.23 -16.47 1.22
N THR A 370 58.38 -17.33 0.65
CA THR A 370 58.65 -18.04 -0.62
C THR A 370 57.49 -19.00 -0.92
N THR A 371 56.44 -18.53 -1.59
CA THR A 371 55.79 -19.27 -2.69
C THR A 371 54.72 -18.41 -3.38
N THR A 372 54.75 -18.43 -4.70
CA THR A 372 53.91 -17.69 -5.66
C THR A 372 52.58 -18.41 -5.92
N VAL A 373 51.44 -17.88 -5.45
CA VAL A 373 50.12 -18.13 -6.08
C VAL A 373 49.17 -16.94 -5.84
N SER A 374 48.66 -16.38 -6.96
CA SER A 374 47.47 -15.53 -7.13
C SER A 374 47.26 -14.34 -6.17
N GLN A 375 47.87 -13.21 -6.51
CA GLN A 375 47.82 -11.96 -5.73
C GLN A 375 46.72 -10.97 -6.20
N GLU A 376 45.98 -11.26 -7.28
CA GLU A 376 45.02 -10.32 -7.88
C GLU A 376 43.58 -10.44 -7.35
N HIS A 377 43.13 -11.63 -6.90
CA HIS A 377 41.74 -11.82 -6.47
C HIS A 377 41.45 -11.44 -5.01
N VAL A 378 42.48 -11.29 -4.18
CA VAL A 378 42.33 -10.96 -2.74
C VAL A 378 42.29 -9.45 -2.52
N HIS A 379 42.87 -8.66 -3.43
CA HIS A 379 42.98 -7.21 -3.27
C HIS A 379 41.65 -6.47 -3.53
N SER A 380 40.83 -6.91 -4.49
CA SER A 380 39.56 -6.22 -4.83
C SER A 380 38.44 -6.47 -3.80
N SER A 381 38.39 -7.68 -3.22
CA SER A 381 37.46 -8.01 -2.13
C SER A 381 37.80 -7.25 -0.84
N LEU A 382 39.08 -6.99 -0.58
CA LEU A 382 39.55 -6.24 0.59
C LEU A 382 39.23 -4.73 0.48
N GLU A 383 39.33 -4.16 -0.72
CA GLU A 383 39.00 -2.76 -0.98
C GLU A 383 37.50 -2.48 -0.84
N THR A 384 36.65 -3.44 -1.25
CA THR A 384 35.19 -3.38 -1.08
C THR A 384 34.78 -3.43 0.40
N VAL A 385 35.46 -4.25 1.22
CA VAL A 385 35.22 -4.35 2.67
C VAL A 385 35.77 -3.13 3.43
N MET A 386 36.90 -2.57 3.00
CA MET A 386 37.49 -1.37 3.58
C MET A 386 36.66 -0.11 3.28
N ASN A 387 36.01 -0.06 2.11
CA ASN A 387 35.14 1.04 1.71
C ASN A 387 33.75 1.02 2.36
N GLY A 388 33.28 -0.13 2.86
CA GLY A 388 32.01 -0.25 3.61
C GLY A 388 32.11 0.02 5.12
N MET A 389 33.33 0.07 5.66
CA MET A 389 33.59 0.29 7.08
C MET A 389 33.22 1.71 7.60
N PRO A 390 33.40 2.79 6.81
CA PRO A 390 32.92 4.13 7.16
C PRO A 390 31.40 4.18 7.26
N ASP A 391 30.68 3.56 6.32
CA ASP A 391 29.22 3.55 6.27
C ASP A 391 28.61 2.83 7.47
N LEU A 392 29.23 1.71 7.87
CA LEU A 392 28.85 0.95 9.06
C LEU A 392 29.10 1.76 10.36
N LEU A 393 30.14 2.59 10.39
CA LEU A 393 30.41 3.53 11.48
C LEU A 393 29.40 4.68 11.54
N THR A 394 28.88 5.14 10.40
CA THR A 394 27.81 6.15 10.33
C THR A 394 26.50 5.58 10.84
N MET A 395 26.13 4.37 10.39
CA MET A 395 24.92 3.68 10.87
C MET A 395 24.96 3.42 12.38
N ILE A 396 26.12 3.04 12.94
CA ILE A 396 26.26 2.85 14.40
C ILE A 396 26.17 4.19 15.16
N LYS A 397 26.65 5.30 14.58
CA LYS A 397 26.51 6.64 15.18
C LYS A 397 25.06 7.11 15.17
N GLU A 398 24.31 6.83 14.11
CA GLU A 398 22.88 7.11 14.01
C GLU A 398 22.08 6.25 14.99
N LEU A 399 22.34 4.94 15.03
CA LEU A 399 21.74 4.03 16.01
C LEU A 399 21.97 4.50 17.45
N LYS A 400 23.17 5.00 17.77
CA LYS A 400 23.49 5.57 19.08
C LYS A 400 22.71 6.85 19.38
N LYS A 401 22.47 7.69 18.36
CA LYS A 401 21.67 8.92 18.51
C LYS A 401 20.23 8.55 18.82
N ASP A 402 19.68 7.58 18.10
CA ASP A 402 18.30 7.12 18.25
C ASP A 402 18.07 6.45 19.62
N ILE A 403 19.01 5.61 20.05
CA ILE A 403 18.96 4.99 21.38
C ILE A 403 19.08 6.03 22.50
N LYS A 404 19.91 7.07 22.31
CA LYS A 404 20.06 8.15 23.31
C LYS A 404 18.82 9.03 23.37
N GLN A 405 18.14 9.22 22.25
CA GLN A 405 16.88 9.98 22.16
C GLN A 405 15.75 9.19 22.84
N LEU A 406 15.65 7.89 22.55
CA LEU A 406 14.73 6.96 23.20
C LEU A 406 14.97 6.86 24.72
N ALA A 407 16.22 6.81 25.17
CA ALA A 407 16.57 6.79 26.59
C ALA A 407 16.24 8.10 27.33
N ASN A 408 16.26 9.23 26.64
CA ASN A 408 15.85 10.52 27.21
C ASN A 408 14.32 10.63 27.30
N ASP A 409 13.59 10.10 26.32
CA ASP A 409 12.13 10.06 26.30
C ASP A 409 11.55 9.10 27.37
N LEU A 410 12.37 8.16 27.87
CA LEU A 410 12.03 7.21 28.93
C LEU A 410 12.40 7.70 30.36
N SER A 411 12.87 8.94 30.54
CA SER A 411 13.09 9.50 31.88
C SER A 411 11.78 10.01 32.50
N PRO A 412 11.39 9.58 33.71
CA PRO A 412 10.10 9.96 34.29
C PRO A 412 10.04 11.44 34.63
N SER A 413 9.04 12.13 34.09
CA SER A 413 8.59 13.42 34.62
C SER A 413 8.09 13.21 36.06
N LYS A 414 8.44 14.13 36.96
CA LYS A 414 8.23 14.07 38.40
C LYS A 414 6.74 13.94 38.78
N GLY A 415 6.35 12.81 39.37
CA GLY A 415 5.12 12.61 40.14
C GLY A 415 5.42 11.77 41.39
N PRO A 416 4.71 11.96 42.53
CA PRO A 416 5.17 11.43 43.80
C PRO A 416 4.79 9.96 44.04
N ALA A 417 5.82 9.19 44.39
CA ALA A 417 5.87 8.04 45.29
C ALA A 417 4.82 6.90 45.16
N SER A 418 5.29 5.77 44.61
CA SER A 418 5.09 4.47 45.27
C SER A 418 6.30 3.57 45.09
N THR A 419 6.69 2.93 46.17
CA THR A 419 7.85 2.08 46.38
C THR A 419 7.79 0.76 45.62
N THR A 420 8.71 0.57 44.67
CA THR A 420 9.18 -0.77 44.28
C THR A 420 10.64 -0.68 43.82
N LYS A 421 11.50 -1.50 44.44
CA LYS A 421 12.93 -1.56 44.16
C LYS A 421 13.16 -2.02 42.71
N GLY A 422 13.64 -1.12 41.84
CA GLY A 422 14.13 -1.42 40.49
C GLY A 422 15.63 -1.77 40.50
N PRO A 423 16.08 -2.84 39.83
CA PRO A 423 17.43 -3.38 40.01
C PRO A 423 18.47 -2.74 39.05
N THR A 424 19.55 -2.24 39.64
CA THR A 424 21.00 -2.38 39.28
C THR A 424 21.54 -2.37 37.83
N ASN A 425 20.76 -2.54 36.76
CA ASN A 425 21.29 -2.86 35.43
C ASN A 425 21.64 -1.64 34.55
N ALA A 426 21.17 -0.43 34.89
CA ALA A 426 21.45 0.78 34.09
C ALA A 426 22.88 1.33 34.28
N LYS A 427 23.52 1.05 35.43
CA LYS A 427 24.90 1.49 35.71
C LYS A 427 25.92 0.63 34.96
N GLU A 428 25.68 -0.67 34.88
CA GLU A 428 26.53 -1.65 34.19
C GLU A 428 26.54 -1.41 32.67
N VAL A 429 25.35 -1.17 32.08
CA VAL A 429 25.21 -0.81 30.66
C VAL A 429 25.91 0.52 30.33
N LYS A 430 25.93 1.48 31.26
CA LYS A 430 26.61 2.77 31.09
C LYS A 430 28.14 2.63 31.15
N GLU A 431 28.64 1.69 31.93
CA GLU A 431 30.06 1.40 32.08
C GLU A 431 30.62 0.66 30.86
N ASP A 432 29.89 -0.32 30.34
CA ASP A 432 30.20 -1.02 29.09
C ASP A 432 30.25 -0.08 27.88
N PHE A 433 29.35 0.89 27.83
CA PHE A 433 29.32 1.89 26.75
C PHE A 433 30.52 2.84 26.78
N ASN A 434 31.04 3.15 27.97
CA ASN A 434 32.23 3.98 28.14
C ASN A 434 33.51 3.24 27.74
N ASN A 435 33.55 1.92 27.94
CA ASN A 435 34.67 1.07 27.51
C ASN A 435 34.71 0.94 25.98
N ILE A 436 33.55 0.74 25.33
CA ILE A 436 33.43 0.71 23.86
C ILE A 436 33.83 2.06 23.22
N ARG A 437 33.47 3.18 23.85
CA ARG A 437 33.88 4.53 23.40
C ARG A 437 35.39 4.70 23.39
N LYS A 438 36.10 4.21 24.41
CA LYS A 438 37.57 4.32 24.52
C LYS A 438 38.26 3.47 23.45
N SER A 439 37.75 2.27 23.19
CA SER A 439 38.27 1.37 22.14
C SER A 439 38.04 1.90 20.72
N LEU A 440 36.94 2.63 20.48
CA LEU A 440 36.67 3.25 19.18
C LEU A 440 37.47 4.54 18.94
N GLN A 441 37.78 5.31 19.99
CA GLN A 441 38.60 6.52 19.87
C GLN A 441 40.07 6.24 19.53
N SER A 442 40.60 5.07 19.91
CA SER A 442 41.95 4.65 19.49
C SER A 442 41.99 4.22 18.02
N LEU A 443 40.89 3.67 17.48
CA LEU A 443 40.76 3.24 16.08
C LEU A 443 40.51 4.40 15.10
N VAL A 444 39.78 5.44 15.51
CA VAL A 444 39.50 6.63 14.66
C VAL A 444 40.73 7.52 14.48
N LYS A 445 41.65 7.56 15.45
CA LYS A 445 42.91 8.31 15.31
C LYS A 445 43.84 7.72 14.24
N SER A 446 43.67 6.46 13.85
CA SER A 446 44.46 5.84 12.78
C SER A 446 43.89 6.01 11.37
N SER A 447 42.65 6.50 11.19
CA SER A 447 41.99 6.55 9.88
C SER A 447 41.66 7.95 9.34
N ALA A 448 41.95 9.02 10.09
CA ALA A 448 41.64 10.40 9.70
C ALA A 448 42.62 11.02 8.66
N SER A 449 42.93 10.29 7.59
CA SER A 449 43.71 10.80 6.45
C SER A 449 43.12 10.34 5.12
N SER A 450 41.98 10.92 4.70
CA SER A 450 41.65 11.24 3.29
C SER A 450 40.20 11.75 3.18
N ARG A 451 39.98 12.66 2.23
CA ARG A 451 38.88 13.65 2.18
C ARG A 451 37.73 13.28 1.23
N THR A 452 36.66 14.04 1.45
CA THR A 452 35.31 14.21 0.89
C THR A 452 35.14 14.65 -0.59
N SER A 453 34.00 14.29 -1.21
CA SER A 453 33.16 15.20 -2.05
C SER A 453 31.75 14.64 -2.42
N PRO A 454 30.71 15.49 -2.73
CA PRO A 454 29.28 15.11 -2.85
C PRO A 454 28.61 15.27 -4.26
N CYS A 455 27.38 14.75 -4.45
CA CYS A 455 26.57 14.72 -5.69
C CYS A 455 25.44 15.81 -5.77
N PRO A 456 24.88 16.13 -6.97
CA PRO A 456 23.87 17.18 -7.19
C PRO A 456 22.41 16.69 -7.36
N SER A 457 21.46 17.65 -7.29
CA SER A 457 20.00 17.54 -7.11
C SER A 457 19.12 17.49 -8.38
N SER A 458 17.90 16.96 -8.23
CA SER A 458 16.86 16.70 -9.25
C SER A 458 16.00 17.91 -9.66
N ASN A 459 15.49 17.88 -10.90
CA ASN A 459 14.66 18.90 -11.54
C ASN A 459 13.14 18.70 -11.35
N ALA A 460 12.44 19.82 -11.34
CA ALA A 460 11.05 20.03 -10.97
C ALA A 460 9.99 19.64 -12.04
N GLN A 461 8.77 19.39 -11.55
CA GLN A 461 7.56 19.08 -12.31
C GLN A 461 7.02 20.27 -13.12
N SER A 462 6.50 20.00 -14.31
CA SER A 462 5.96 20.95 -15.28
C SER A 462 4.58 21.49 -14.87
N SER A 463 4.46 22.83 -14.76
CA SER A 463 3.19 23.54 -14.58
C SER A 463 2.58 23.92 -15.93
N CYS A 464 1.27 23.74 -16.08
CA CYS A 464 0.50 23.85 -17.34
C CYS A 464 0.27 25.27 -17.88
N LEU A 465 1.12 26.25 -17.53
CA LEU A 465 1.14 27.55 -18.18
C LEU A 465 2.57 28.08 -18.17
N SER A 466 3.13 28.33 -19.36
CA SER A 466 4.45 28.95 -19.46
C SER A 466 4.38 30.38 -18.92
N SER A 467 5.26 30.71 -17.97
CA SER A 467 5.39 32.05 -17.37
C SER A 467 5.46 33.17 -18.43
N GLY A 468 6.02 32.88 -19.61
CA GLY A 468 6.08 33.81 -20.73
C GLY A 468 4.70 34.20 -21.28
N VAL A 469 3.73 33.29 -21.30
CA VAL A 469 2.38 33.55 -21.84
C VAL A 469 1.57 34.42 -20.87
N PHE A 470 1.79 34.27 -19.57
CA PHE A 470 1.15 35.11 -18.56
C PHE A 470 1.66 36.55 -18.61
N LEU A 471 2.97 36.73 -18.78
CA LEU A 471 3.60 38.06 -18.80
C LEU A 471 3.26 38.85 -20.07
N THR A 472 3.15 38.19 -21.24
CA THR A 472 2.73 38.88 -22.47
C THR A 472 1.29 39.39 -22.37
N PHE A 473 0.41 38.65 -21.70
CA PHE A 473 -0.97 39.07 -21.51
C PHE A 473 -1.10 40.27 -20.56
N LEU A 474 -0.35 40.27 -19.45
CA LEU A 474 -0.26 41.43 -18.54
C LEU A 474 0.27 42.68 -19.23
N PHE A 475 1.23 42.51 -20.14
CA PHE A 475 1.77 43.62 -20.93
C PHE A 475 0.73 44.19 -21.89
N LEU A 476 0.03 43.35 -22.65
CA LEU A 476 -1.06 43.79 -23.55
C LEU A 476 -2.21 44.47 -22.79
N GLN A 477 -2.57 43.95 -21.62
CA GLN A 477 -3.60 44.53 -20.77
C GLN A 477 -3.17 45.90 -20.24
N SER A 478 -1.94 46.05 -19.77
CA SER A 478 -1.44 47.34 -19.29
C SER A 478 -1.36 48.37 -20.41
N VAL A 479 -0.90 47.99 -21.61
CA VAL A 479 -0.88 48.86 -22.80
C VAL A 479 -2.30 49.32 -23.20
N CYS A 480 -3.29 48.42 -23.23
CA CYS A 480 -4.67 48.80 -23.51
C CYS A 480 -5.25 49.74 -22.44
N THR A 481 -4.93 49.51 -21.17
CA THR A 481 -5.42 50.35 -20.07
C THR A 481 -4.80 51.75 -20.14
N VAL A 482 -3.51 51.85 -20.44
CA VAL A 482 -2.81 53.12 -20.64
C VAL A 482 -3.35 53.84 -21.88
N ALA A 483 -3.58 53.13 -22.99
CA ALA A 483 -4.17 53.72 -24.19
C ALA A 483 -5.58 54.27 -23.93
N LEU A 484 -6.40 53.57 -23.14
CA LEU A 484 -7.73 54.05 -22.72
C LEU A 484 -7.67 55.25 -21.77
N LEU A 485 -6.62 55.38 -20.97
CA LEU A 485 -6.41 56.54 -20.09
C LEU A 485 -5.90 57.78 -20.85
N PHE A 486 -5.17 57.59 -21.95
CA PHE A 486 -4.68 58.69 -22.81
C PHE A 486 -5.73 59.17 -23.83
N TYR A 487 -6.73 58.36 -24.15
CA TYR A 487 -7.81 58.70 -25.09
C TYR A 487 -9.09 59.23 -24.41
N ARG A 488 -9.05 59.42 -23.09
CA ARG A 488 -10.09 60.04 -22.27
C ARG A 488 -9.66 61.45 -21.88
#